data_AF-A0A353D1Y5-F1
#
_entry.id   AF-A0A353D1Y5-F1
#
_cell.length_a   1.000
_cell.length_b   1.000
_cell.length_c   1.000
_cell.angle_alpha   90.00
_cell.angle_beta   90.00
_cell.angle_gamma   90.00
#
_symmetry.space_group_name_H-M   'P 1'
#
loop_
_entity.id
_entity.type
_entity.pdbx_description
1 polymer ?
#
loop_
_entity_poly.entity_id
_entity_poly.type
_entity_poly.pdbx_seq_one_letter_code
_entity_poly.pdbx_strand_id
1 'polypeptide(L)'
;AYAMPMLVFGVLLLFQNSKNLKGLGYLLVGLGFLFLGIHYMKEGFDSFKDAFDLAKFAVAGYPGLFLFAGIGIAATVVMQSSHATLVLTITALAAGQVTYENALALAIGANVGTTITAIIGSMSANEQGKRLAMAHLVFNMVTGLIAIVFIYQMMASVEWISAHVGIAEDDYTLKLAVFHTLFNAIGVLVMLPLIGRLVTMLEGMFKPRA
;
A
#
# COMPACT_ATOMS: atom_id res chain seq x y z
N ALA A 1 -0.25 20.83 -8.10
CA ALA A 1 -0.26 21.56 -9.39
C ALA A 1 -0.88 20.78 -10.55
N TYR A 2 -0.70 19.45 -10.65
CA TYR A 2 -1.16 18.67 -11.82
C TYR A 2 -2.62 18.21 -11.79
N ALA A 3 -3.28 18.19 -10.62
CA ALA A 3 -4.66 17.74 -10.47
C ALA A 3 -5.67 18.53 -11.33
N MET A 4 -5.60 19.87 -11.28
CA MET A 4 -6.55 20.75 -11.99
C MET A 4 -6.46 20.63 -13.52
N PRO A 5 -5.26 20.66 -14.14
CA PRO A 5 -5.15 20.37 -15.58
C PRO A 5 -5.72 19.00 -15.96
N MET A 6 -5.44 17.95 -15.19
CA MET A 6 -5.97 16.60 -15.46
C MET A 6 -7.50 16.56 -15.39
N LEU A 7 -8.11 17.22 -14.41
CA LEU A 7 -9.58 17.34 -14.32
C LEU A 7 -10.16 18.10 -15.51
N VAL A 8 -9.58 19.24 -15.88
CA VAL A 8 -10.06 20.07 -16.99
C VAL A 8 -10.00 19.30 -18.30
N PHE A 9 -8.82 18.76 -18.66
CA PHE A 9 -8.68 17.99 -19.91
C PHE A 9 -9.48 16.69 -19.86
N GLY A 10 -9.55 16.03 -18.70
CA GLY A 10 -10.35 14.83 -18.51
C GLY A 10 -11.83 15.07 -18.80
N VAL A 11 -12.41 16.13 -18.21
CA VAL A 11 -13.82 16.51 -18.44
C VAL A 11 -14.05 16.90 -19.91
N LEU A 12 -13.15 17.66 -20.54
CA LEU A 12 -13.26 18.01 -21.96
C LEU A 12 -13.26 16.77 -22.88
N LEU A 13 -12.47 15.76 -22.55
CA LEU A 13 -12.39 14.50 -23.29
C LEU A 13 -13.66 13.62 -23.15
N LEU A 14 -14.41 13.75 -22.06
CA LEU A 14 -15.69 13.04 -21.88
C LEU A 14 -16.77 13.49 -22.88
N PHE A 15 -16.67 14.72 -23.39
CA PHE A 15 -17.59 15.25 -24.40
C PHE A 15 -17.24 14.82 -25.83
N GLN A 16 -16.10 14.15 -26.06
CA GLN A 16 -15.69 13.70 -27.39
C GLN A 16 -16.49 12.47 -27.83
N ASN A 17 -16.86 12.35 -29.11
CA ASN A 17 -17.65 11.21 -29.60
C ASN A 17 -16.87 9.88 -29.64
N SER A 18 -15.53 9.94 -29.72
CA SER A 18 -14.67 8.77 -29.75
C SER A 18 -14.64 8.04 -28.41
N LYS A 19 -14.93 6.74 -28.41
CA LYS A 19 -14.85 5.87 -27.21
C LYS A 19 -13.47 5.90 -26.56
N ASN A 20 -12.40 5.96 -27.37
CA ASN A 20 -11.03 6.00 -26.86
C ASN A 20 -10.73 7.33 -26.15
N LEU A 21 -11.20 8.45 -26.70
CA LEU A 21 -11.02 9.76 -26.09
C LEU A 21 -11.83 9.88 -24.78
N LYS A 22 -13.08 9.38 -24.76
CA LYS A 22 -13.85 9.29 -23.52
C LYS A 22 -13.15 8.43 -22.46
N GLY A 23 -12.58 7.29 -22.87
CA GLY A 23 -11.80 6.42 -22.00
C GLY A 23 -10.61 7.15 -21.36
N LEU A 24 -9.84 7.88 -22.16
CA LEU A 24 -8.77 8.74 -21.67
C LEU A 24 -9.29 9.86 -20.74
N GLY A 25 -10.47 10.41 -21.05
CA GLY A 25 -11.16 11.37 -20.20
C GLY A 25 -11.47 10.83 -18.81
N TYR A 26 -12.07 9.63 -18.72
CA TYR A 26 -12.33 8.98 -17.43
C TYR A 26 -11.04 8.73 -16.64
N LEU A 27 -9.97 8.32 -17.31
CA LEU A 27 -8.67 8.10 -16.67
C LEU A 27 -8.09 9.39 -16.10
N LEU A 28 -8.10 10.48 -16.87
CA LEU A 28 -7.62 11.79 -16.41
C LEU A 28 -8.47 12.38 -15.29
N VAL A 29 -9.80 12.23 -15.35
CA VAL A 29 -10.69 12.67 -14.26
C VAL A 29 -10.41 11.88 -12.98
N GLY A 30 -10.26 10.55 -13.07
CA GLY A 30 -9.93 9.71 -11.93
C GLY A 30 -8.58 10.08 -11.29
N LEU A 31 -7.53 10.24 -12.09
CA LEU A 31 -6.21 10.69 -11.63
C LEU A 31 -6.25 12.12 -11.06
N GLY A 32 -7.02 13.02 -11.70
CA GLY A 32 -7.19 14.39 -11.24
C GLY A 32 -7.83 14.46 -9.85
N PHE A 33 -8.90 13.70 -9.62
CA PHE A 33 -9.54 13.61 -8.30
C PHE A 33 -8.63 12.93 -7.26
N LEU A 34 -7.86 11.91 -7.65
CA LEU A 34 -6.88 11.29 -6.77
C LEU A 34 -5.85 12.30 -6.28
N PHE A 35 -5.24 13.07 -7.19
CA PHE A 35 -4.26 14.10 -6.83
C PHE A 35 -4.87 15.27 -6.05
N LEU A 36 -6.13 15.63 -6.32
CA LEU A 36 -6.85 16.64 -5.54
C LEU A 36 -7.11 16.15 -4.11
N GLY A 37 -7.51 14.88 -3.95
CA GLY A 37 -7.66 14.24 -2.65
C GLY A 37 -6.34 14.23 -1.87
N ILE A 38 -5.23 13.88 -2.52
CA ILE A 38 -3.87 13.94 -1.94
C ILE A 38 -3.53 15.37 -1.46
N HIS A 39 -3.85 16.38 -2.27
CA HIS A 39 -3.61 17.77 -1.91
C HIS A 39 -4.37 18.18 -0.64
N TYR A 40 -5.66 17.88 -0.55
CA TYR A 40 -6.44 18.18 0.66
C TYR A 40 -6.03 17.35 1.88
N MET A 41 -5.62 16.10 1.68
CA MET A 41 -5.01 15.31 2.76
C MET A 41 -3.74 16.00 3.27
N LYS A 42 -2.88 16.50 2.38
CA LYS A 42 -1.66 17.23 2.76
C LYS A 42 -2.01 18.48 3.57
N GLU A 43 -2.93 19.31 3.10
CA GLU A 43 -3.36 20.52 3.82
C GLU A 43 -3.96 20.20 5.19
N GLY A 44 -4.74 19.11 5.29
CA GLY A 44 -5.27 18.62 6.57
C GLY A 44 -4.17 18.23 7.55
N PHE A 45 -3.15 17.49 7.09
CA PHE A 45 -1.98 17.13 7.91
C PHE A 45 -1.14 18.36 8.28
N ASP A 46 -0.92 19.29 7.34
CA ASP A 46 -0.18 20.53 7.59
C ASP A 46 -0.89 21.41 8.62
N SER A 47 -2.23 21.38 8.68
CA SER A 47 -3.01 22.09 9.70
C SER A 47 -2.97 21.37 11.06
N PHE A 48 -2.84 20.05 11.05
CA PHE A 48 -2.84 19.23 12.27
C PHE A 48 -1.46 19.16 12.95
N LYS A 49 -0.37 19.27 12.19
CA LYS A 49 1.01 19.18 12.71
C LYS A 49 1.31 20.23 13.79
N ASP A 50 0.68 21.40 13.69
CA ASP A 50 0.87 22.50 14.65
C ASP A 50 0.09 22.27 15.95
N ALA A 51 -0.95 21.42 15.91
CA ALA A 51 -1.76 21.03 17.07
C ALA A 51 -1.25 19.75 17.76
N PHE A 52 -0.68 18.82 16.99
CA PHE A 52 -0.23 17.52 17.50
C PHE A 52 1.04 17.05 16.76
N ASP A 53 2.17 17.07 17.47
CA ASP A 53 3.44 16.59 16.92
C ASP A 53 3.55 15.06 17.08
N LEU A 54 3.13 14.34 16.04
CA LEU A 54 3.22 12.87 15.96
C LEU A 54 4.67 12.37 16.05
N ALA A 55 5.67 13.20 15.68
CA ALA A 55 7.07 12.81 15.75
C ALA A 55 7.54 12.61 17.20
N LYS A 56 6.91 13.25 18.20
CA LYS A 56 7.19 13.01 19.62
C LYS A 56 6.80 11.61 20.11
N PHE A 57 5.89 10.95 19.40
CA PHE A 57 5.47 9.58 19.68
C PHE A 57 6.16 8.56 18.77
N ALA A 58 7.08 9.00 17.92
CA ALA A 58 7.85 8.11 17.07
C ALA A 58 8.76 7.25 17.94
N VAL A 59 8.49 5.95 17.95
CA VAL A 59 9.38 4.95 18.55
C VAL A 59 10.46 4.62 17.53
N ALA A 60 11.72 4.58 17.94
CA ALA A 60 12.84 4.31 17.05
C ALA A 60 13.08 2.80 16.84
N GLY A 61 13.73 2.46 15.72
CA GLY A 61 14.16 1.09 15.40
C GLY A 61 12.99 0.12 15.18
N TYR A 62 13.27 -1.18 15.34
CA TYR A 62 12.28 -2.24 15.12
C TYR A 62 10.96 -2.07 15.90
N PRO A 63 10.94 -1.64 17.18
CA PRO A 63 9.68 -1.40 17.88
C PRO A 63 8.80 -0.34 17.18
N GLY A 64 9.43 0.70 16.62
CA GLY A 64 8.76 1.69 15.77
C GLY A 64 8.18 1.08 14.51
N LEU A 65 8.98 0.28 13.80
CA LEU A 65 8.52 -0.38 12.57
C LEU A 65 7.31 -1.28 12.82
N PHE A 66 7.30 -2.08 13.89
CA PHE A 66 6.12 -2.89 14.23
C PHE A 66 4.90 -2.04 14.62
N LEU A 67 5.11 -0.93 15.34
CA LEU A 67 4.04 0.01 15.66
C LEU A 67 3.42 0.62 14.39
N PHE A 68 4.25 1.15 13.49
CA PHE A 68 3.79 1.77 12.24
C PHE A 68 3.19 0.76 11.27
N ALA A 69 3.68 -0.48 11.23
CA ALA A 69 3.01 -1.56 10.51
C ALA A 69 1.62 -1.86 11.10
N GLY A 70 1.49 -1.87 12.43
CA GLY A 70 0.19 -2.00 13.11
C GLY A 70 -0.78 -0.85 12.76
N ILE A 71 -0.29 0.39 12.73
CA ILE A 71 -1.06 1.56 12.28
C ILE A 71 -1.49 1.39 10.81
N GLY A 72 -0.60 0.87 9.95
CA GLY A 72 -0.92 0.59 8.55
C GLY A 72 -2.03 -0.46 8.40
N ILE A 73 -1.98 -1.53 9.19
CA ILE A 73 -3.06 -2.54 9.24
C ILE A 73 -4.38 -1.87 9.65
N ALA A 74 -4.38 -1.12 10.76
CA ALA A 74 -5.58 -0.46 11.26
C ALA A 74 -6.16 0.54 10.25
N ALA A 75 -5.31 1.36 9.64
CA ALA A 75 -5.71 2.31 8.62
C ALA A 75 -6.33 1.60 7.40
N THR A 76 -5.73 0.51 6.91
CA THR A 76 -6.31 -0.27 5.81
C THR A 76 -7.62 -0.95 6.19
N VAL A 77 -7.77 -1.43 7.42
CA VAL A 77 -9.04 -2.00 7.89
C VAL A 77 -10.13 -0.93 7.94
N VAL A 78 -9.83 0.27 8.44
CA VAL A 78 -10.80 1.36 8.50
C VAL A 78 -11.17 1.84 7.10
N MET A 79 -10.17 2.00 6.23
CA MET A 79 -10.38 2.51 4.87
C MET A 79 -10.87 1.43 3.88
N GLN A 80 -10.77 0.14 4.24
CA GLN A 80 -11.01 -1.02 3.37
C GLN A 80 -10.24 -0.98 2.04
N SER A 81 -9.13 -0.24 1.98
CA SER A 81 -8.33 -0.03 0.77
C SER A 81 -6.88 0.25 1.13
N SER A 82 -6.00 -0.72 0.83
CA SER A 82 -4.56 -0.53 1.02
C SER A 82 -3.98 0.50 0.08
N HIS A 83 -4.53 0.66 -1.12
CA HIS A 83 -4.15 1.75 -2.01
C HIS A 83 -4.44 3.11 -1.37
N ALA A 84 -5.61 3.29 -0.76
CA ALA A 84 -5.94 4.52 -0.05
C ALA A 84 -5.00 4.77 1.15
N THR A 85 -4.62 3.70 1.87
CA THR A 85 -3.63 3.78 2.96
C THR A 85 -2.22 4.11 2.45
N LEU A 86 -1.79 3.59 1.30
CA LEU A 86 -0.52 3.96 0.68
C LEU A 86 -0.51 5.43 0.25
N VAL A 87 -1.60 5.92 -0.32
CA VAL A 87 -1.78 7.33 -0.68
C VAL A 87 -1.69 8.23 0.56
N LEU A 88 -2.35 7.84 1.66
CA LEU A 88 -2.23 8.52 2.96
C LEU A 88 -0.77 8.54 3.45
N THR A 89 -0.07 7.41 3.34
CA THR A 89 1.33 7.25 3.76
C THR A 89 2.27 8.15 2.95
N ILE A 90 2.13 8.16 1.62
CA ILE A 90 2.86 9.06 0.71
C ILE A 90 2.63 10.52 1.10
N THR A 91 1.38 10.88 1.39
CA THR A 91 1.01 12.24 1.74
C THR A 91 1.64 12.67 3.07
N ALA A 92 1.58 11.80 4.08
CA ALA A 92 2.21 12.04 5.38
C ALA A 92 3.75 12.18 5.27
N LEU A 93 4.38 11.34 4.43
CA LEU A 93 5.82 11.40 4.17
C LEU A 93 6.20 12.70 3.46
N ALA A 94 5.46 13.10 2.43
CA ALA A 94 5.68 14.35 1.70
C ALA A 94 5.41 15.60 2.55
N ALA A 95 4.64 15.48 3.62
CA ALA A 95 4.42 16.53 4.64
C ALA A 95 5.41 16.47 5.81
N GLY A 96 6.39 15.54 5.77
CA GLY A 96 7.38 15.35 6.84
C GLY A 96 6.81 14.85 8.16
N GLN A 97 5.58 14.31 8.16
CA GLN A 97 4.89 13.83 9.37
C GLN A 97 5.33 12.42 9.78
N VAL A 98 5.86 11.65 8.84
CA VAL A 98 6.46 10.34 9.08
C VAL A 98 7.83 10.28 8.43
N THR A 99 8.76 9.56 9.06
CA THR A 99 10.06 9.26 8.45
C THR A 99 9.88 8.29 7.29
N TYR A 100 10.88 8.22 6.41
CA TYR A 100 10.88 7.25 5.32
C TYR A 100 10.75 5.81 5.85
N GLU A 101 11.48 5.45 6.91
CA GLU A 101 11.38 4.14 7.57
C GLU A 101 9.95 3.82 8.06
N ASN A 102 9.29 4.79 8.70
CA ASN A 102 7.92 4.64 9.17
C ASN A 102 6.94 4.50 8.01
N ALA A 103 7.18 5.19 6.89
CA ALA A 103 6.38 5.06 5.68
C ALA A 103 6.51 3.66 5.05
N LEU A 104 7.71 3.06 5.04
CA LEU A 104 7.88 1.68 4.59
C LEU A 104 7.11 0.69 5.48
N ALA A 105 7.18 0.89 6.80
CA ALA A 105 6.44 0.06 7.76
C ALA A 105 4.92 0.20 7.59
N LEU A 106 4.40 1.41 7.41
CA LEU A 106 2.99 1.67 7.10
C LEU A 106 2.56 0.95 5.83
N ALA A 107 3.40 0.98 4.78
CA ALA A 107 3.13 0.28 3.51
C ALA A 107 3.08 -1.25 3.68
N ILE A 108 3.98 -1.84 4.46
CA ILE A 108 3.93 -3.26 4.82
C ILE A 108 2.63 -3.57 5.57
N GLY A 109 2.31 -2.75 6.57
CA GLY A 109 1.09 -2.86 7.35
C GLY A 109 -0.17 -2.81 6.50
N ALA A 110 -0.23 -1.88 5.54
CA ALA A 110 -1.36 -1.76 4.62
C ALA A 110 -1.57 -3.03 3.78
N ASN A 111 -0.48 -3.63 3.31
CA ASN A 111 -0.55 -4.87 2.57
C ASN A 111 -1.09 -6.03 3.43
N VAL A 112 -0.65 -6.14 4.68
CA VAL A 112 -1.19 -7.12 5.65
C VAL A 112 -2.66 -6.83 5.95
N GLY A 113 -3.05 -5.56 6.15
CA GLY A 113 -4.42 -5.14 6.45
C GLY A 113 -5.44 -5.55 5.38
N THR A 114 -5.03 -5.62 4.10
CA THR A 114 -5.88 -6.06 2.98
C THR A 114 -6.44 -7.48 3.20
N THR A 115 -5.73 -8.32 3.95
CA THR A 115 -6.16 -9.68 4.26
C THR A 115 -7.40 -9.72 5.13
N ILE A 116 -7.62 -8.72 5.99
CA ILE A 116 -8.79 -8.65 6.87
C ILE A 116 -10.05 -8.46 6.03
N THR A 117 -10.00 -7.62 5.00
CA THR A 117 -11.11 -7.48 4.03
C THR A 117 -11.42 -8.82 3.35
N ALA A 118 -10.39 -9.57 2.94
CA ALA A 118 -10.58 -10.90 2.35
C ALA A 118 -11.20 -11.91 3.34
N ILE A 119 -10.78 -11.88 4.61
CA ILE A 119 -11.33 -12.73 5.67
C ILE A 119 -12.81 -12.43 5.88
N ILE A 120 -13.16 -11.15 6.07
CA ILE A 120 -14.56 -10.70 6.24
C ILE A 120 -15.40 -11.16 5.04
N GLY A 121 -14.91 -10.93 3.82
CA GLY A 121 -15.59 -11.37 2.59
C GLY A 121 -15.74 -12.89 2.47
N SER A 122 -14.81 -13.67 3.02
CA SER A 122 -14.85 -15.13 2.98
C SER A 122 -15.82 -15.78 3.98
N MET A 123 -16.34 -15.03 4.95
CA MET A 123 -17.23 -15.58 5.98
C MET A 123 -18.52 -16.17 5.39
N SER A 124 -19.03 -15.58 4.31
CA SER A 124 -20.19 -16.05 3.55
C SER A 124 -19.83 -16.95 2.36
N ALA A 125 -18.54 -17.19 2.10
CA ALA A 125 -18.08 -17.96 0.96
C ALA A 125 -18.03 -19.47 1.23
N ASN A 126 -17.92 -20.24 0.15
CA ASN A 126 -17.65 -21.68 0.20
C ASN A 126 -16.19 -21.96 0.66
N GLU A 127 -15.82 -23.23 0.68
CA GLU A 127 -14.52 -23.69 1.15
C GLU A 127 -13.37 -23.10 0.33
N GLN A 128 -13.55 -22.95 -0.98
CA GLN A 128 -12.54 -22.35 -1.85
C GLN A 128 -12.31 -20.87 -1.53
N GLY A 129 -13.38 -20.12 -1.26
CA GLY A 129 -13.26 -18.72 -0.82
C GLY A 129 -12.52 -18.58 0.51
N LYS A 130 -12.79 -19.47 1.47
CA LYS A 130 -12.08 -19.49 2.77
C LYS A 130 -10.61 -19.88 2.62
N ARG A 131 -10.31 -20.86 1.76
CA ARG A 131 -8.93 -21.24 1.42
C ARG A 131 -8.17 -20.07 0.79
N LEU A 132 -8.79 -19.36 -0.15
CA LEU A 132 -8.17 -18.19 -0.78
C LEU A 132 -7.89 -17.08 0.24
N ALA A 133 -8.85 -16.75 1.10
CA ALA A 133 -8.66 -15.72 2.13
C ALA A 133 -7.55 -16.09 3.13
N MET A 134 -7.50 -17.36 3.57
CA MET A 134 -6.44 -17.82 4.46
C MET A 134 -5.08 -17.92 3.77
N ALA A 135 -5.03 -18.33 2.51
CA ALA A 135 -3.80 -18.28 1.71
C ALA A 135 -3.29 -16.84 1.61
N HIS A 136 -4.20 -15.89 1.38
CA HIS A 136 -3.87 -14.47 1.31
C HIS A 136 -3.37 -13.93 2.66
N LEU A 137 -3.98 -14.33 3.77
CA LEU A 137 -3.50 -13.99 5.12
C LEU A 137 -2.07 -14.51 5.35
N VAL A 138 -1.85 -15.81 5.12
CA VAL A 138 -0.53 -16.42 5.35
C VAL A 138 0.52 -15.80 4.45
N PHE A 139 0.22 -15.59 3.16
CA PHE A 139 1.10 -14.92 2.22
C PHE A 139 1.55 -13.55 2.76
N ASN A 140 0.62 -12.65 3.07
CA ASN A 140 1.00 -11.29 3.47
C ASN A 140 1.63 -11.22 4.86
N MET A 141 1.26 -12.10 5.79
CA MET A 141 1.90 -12.16 7.11
C MET A 141 3.35 -12.60 7.00
N VAL A 142 3.64 -13.64 6.21
CA VAL A 142 5.01 -14.14 6.01
C VAL A 142 5.85 -13.09 5.28
N THR A 143 5.35 -12.56 4.17
CA THR A 143 6.11 -11.57 3.38
C THR A 143 6.30 -10.27 4.16
N GLY A 144 5.27 -9.80 4.88
CA GLY A 144 5.36 -8.61 5.73
C GLY A 144 6.37 -8.77 6.87
N LEU A 145 6.39 -9.93 7.55
CA LEU A 145 7.37 -10.19 8.60
C LEU A 145 8.80 -10.20 8.05
N ILE A 146 9.02 -10.88 6.92
CA ILE A 146 10.33 -10.89 6.24
C ILE A 146 10.74 -9.47 5.86
N ALA A 147 9.82 -8.68 5.30
CA ALA A 147 10.11 -7.31 4.90
C ALA A 147 10.50 -6.42 6.08
N ILE A 148 9.84 -6.56 7.25
CA ILE A 148 10.23 -5.82 8.46
C ILE A 148 11.62 -6.27 8.93
N VAL A 149 11.89 -7.57 9.01
CA VAL A 149 13.18 -8.09 9.49
C VAL A 149 14.33 -7.60 8.61
N PHE A 150 14.14 -7.63 7.28
CA PHE A 150 15.15 -7.25 6.28
C PHE A 150 14.99 -5.83 5.76
N ILE A 151 14.33 -4.94 6.52
CA ILE A 151 13.95 -3.60 6.04
C ILE A 151 15.17 -2.79 5.57
N TYR A 152 16.30 -2.86 6.29
CA TYR A 152 17.51 -2.12 5.97
C TYR A 152 18.17 -2.63 4.67
N GLN A 153 18.14 -3.94 4.43
CA GLN A 153 18.62 -4.53 3.17
C GLN A 153 17.69 -4.15 2.01
N MET A 154 16.38 -4.10 2.25
CA MET A 154 15.42 -3.62 1.25
C MET A 154 15.62 -2.14 0.93
N MET A 155 15.85 -1.28 1.94
CA MET A 155 16.16 0.14 1.75
C MET A 155 17.42 0.33 0.91
N ALA A 156 18.50 -0.40 1.20
CA ALA A 156 19.72 -0.36 0.39
C ALA A 156 19.47 -0.81 -1.06
N SER A 157 18.62 -1.82 -1.25
CA SER A 157 18.23 -2.29 -2.57
C SER A 157 17.41 -1.24 -3.33
N VAL A 158 16.50 -0.55 -2.64
CA VAL A 158 15.72 0.56 -3.21
C VAL A 158 16.64 1.70 -3.62
N GLU A 159 17.59 2.09 -2.77
CA GLU A 159 18.56 3.15 -3.07
C GLU A 159 19.36 2.79 -4.33
N TRP A 160 19.85 1.56 -4.40
CA TRP A 160 20.57 1.06 -5.56
C TRP A 160 19.70 1.11 -6.83
N ILE A 161 18.47 0.61 -6.80
CA ILE A 161 17.56 0.65 -7.96
C ILE A 161 17.27 2.10 -8.36
N SER A 162 16.96 2.96 -7.40
CA SER A 162 16.62 4.37 -7.62
C SER A 162 17.76 5.13 -8.29
N ALA A 163 19.00 4.92 -7.86
CA ALA A 163 20.17 5.53 -8.49
C ALA A 163 20.33 5.11 -9.97
N HIS A 164 20.03 3.85 -10.31
CA HIS A 164 20.16 3.34 -11.69
C HIS A 164 19.01 3.77 -12.62
N VAL A 165 17.85 4.10 -12.06
CA VAL A 165 16.68 4.56 -12.82
C VAL A 165 16.60 6.10 -12.88
N GLY A 166 17.50 6.80 -12.18
CA GLY A 166 17.57 8.27 -12.17
C GLY A 166 16.54 8.93 -11.26
N ILE A 167 16.12 8.25 -10.19
CA ILE A 167 15.26 8.83 -9.14
C ILE A 167 16.15 9.66 -8.20
N ALA A 168 15.74 10.89 -7.91
CA ALA A 168 16.48 11.79 -7.04
C ALA A 168 16.63 11.23 -5.61
N GLU A 169 17.73 11.57 -4.93
CA GLU A 169 18.04 11.05 -3.60
C GLU A 169 17.00 11.43 -2.54
N ASP A 170 16.37 12.59 -2.69
CA ASP A 170 15.35 13.13 -1.80
C ASP A 170 13.91 12.81 -2.21
N ASP A 171 13.71 12.12 -3.35
CA ASP A 171 12.38 11.68 -3.79
C ASP A 171 11.95 10.39 -3.07
N TYR A 172 11.72 10.51 -1.76
CA TYR A 172 11.25 9.41 -0.93
C TYR A 172 9.88 8.86 -1.36
N THR A 173 9.10 9.66 -2.11
CA THR A 173 7.80 9.22 -2.65
C THR A 173 7.99 8.17 -3.74
N LEU A 174 8.83 8.46 -4.74
CA LEU A 174 9.17 7.47 -5.77
C LEU A 174 9.94 6.29 -5.18
N LYS A 175 10.84 6.52 -4.23
CA LYS A 175 11.54 5.43 -3.51
C LYS A 175 10.58 4.52 -2.75
N LEU A 176 9.50 5.04 -2.16
CA LEU A 176 8.45 4.22 -1.53
C LEU A 176 7.70 3.36 -2.57
N ALA A 177 7.48 3.86 -3.79
CA ALA A 177 6.88 3.07 -4.87
C ALA A 177 7.82 1.93 -5.35
N VAL A 178 9.13 2.21 -5.45
CA VAL A 178 10.15 1.19 -5.75
C VAL A 178 10.19 0.14 -4.64
N PHE A 179 10.19 0.56 -3.38
CA PHE A 179 10.10 -0.34 -2.23
C PHE A 179 8.89 -1.26 -2.32
N HIS A 180 7.70 -0.71 -2.59
CA HIS A 180 6.48 -1.50 -2.66
C HIS A 180 6.52 -2.53 -3.79
N THR A 181 7.13 -2.18 -4.92
CA THR A 181 7.35 -3.11 -6.04
C THR A 181 8.30 -4.24 -5.65
N LEU A 182 9.45 -3.90 -5.05
CA LEU A 182 10.44 -4.86 -4.59
C LEU A 182 9.86 -5.80 -3.52
N PHE A 183 9.11 -5.24 -2.57
CA PHE A 183 8.42 -5.97 -1.52
C PHE A 183 7.49 -7.06 -2.09
N ASN A 184 6.64 -6.69 -3.05
CA ASN A 184 5.73 -7.65 -3.69
C ASN A 184 6.49 -8.72 -4.50
N ALA A 185 7.55 -8.33 -5.22
CA ALA A 185 8.38 -9.26 -5.99
C ALA A 185 9.10 -10.28 -5.09
N ILE A 186 9.75 -9.82 -4.01
CA ILE A 186 10.36 -10.70 -3.01
C ILE A 186 9.31 -11.60 -2.38
N GLY A 187 8.14 -11.05 -2.06
CA GLY A 187 7.06 -11.83 -1.49
C GLY A 187 6.63 -13.00 -2.36
N VAL A 188 6.47 -12.76 -3.66
CA VAL A 188 6.19 -13.83 -4.65
C VAL A 188 7.34 -14.83 -4.71
N LEU A 189 8.59 -14.39 -4.81
CA LEU A 189 9.76 -15.28 -4.87
C LEU A 189 9.86 -16.21 -3.65
N VAL A 190 9.61 -15.67 -2.45
CA VAL A 190 9.64 -16.44 -1.20
C VAL A 190 8.47 -17.42 -1.12
N MET A 191 7.27 -16.99 -1.51
CA MET A 191 6.07 -17.79 -1.33
C MET A 191 5.89 -18.85 -2.40
N LEU A 192 6.35 -18.64 -3.63
CA LEU A 192 6.26 -19.60 -4.74
C LEU A 192 6.64 -21.04 -4.35
N PRO A 193 7.81 -21.33 -3.75
CA PRO A 193 8.17 -22.69 -3.34
C PRO A 193 7.32 -23.24 -2.18
N LEU A 194 6.61 -22.38 -1.45
CA LEU A 194 5.77 -22.73 -0.31
C LEU A 194 4.30 -22.95 -0.67
N ILE A 195 3.86 -22.52 -1.88
CA ILE A 195 2.46 -22.60 -2.31
C ILE A 195 1.92 -24.02 -2.19
N GLY A 196 2.65 -25.04 -2.65
CA GLY A 196 2.18 -26.43 -2.59
C GLY A 196 1.86 -26.88 -1.17
N ARG A 197 2.76 -26.58 -0.21
CA ARG A 197 2.55 -26.90 1.21
C ARG A 197 1.36 -26.14 1.80
N LEU A 198 1.24 -24.87 1.45
CA LEU A 198 0.13 -24.02 1.88
C LEU A 198 -1.21 -24.57 1.38
N VAL A 199 -1.29 -24.97 0.11
CA VAL A 199 -2.50 -25.58 -0.48
C VAL A 199 -2.87 -26.86 0.27
N THR A 200 -1.94 -27.80 0.45
CA THR A 200 -2.22 -29.06 1.17
C THR A 200 -2.71 -28.82 2.60
N MET A 201 -2.10 -27.86 3.31
CA MET A 201 -2.55 -27.46 4.65
C MET A 201 -3.99 -26.93 4.64
N LEU A 202 -4.30 -26.03 3.71
CA LEU A 202 -5.62 -25.38 3.61
C LEU A 202 -6.72 -26.35 3.15
N GLU A 203 -6.40 -27.30 2.29
CA GLU A 203 -7.31 -28.38 1.91
C GLU A 203 -7.67 -29.28 3.09
N GLY A 204 -6.72 -29.52 3.99
CA GLY A 204 -6.94 -30.24 5.25
C GLY A 204 -7.82 -29.45 6.24
N MET A 205 -7.67 -28.13 6.30
CA MET A 205 -8.42 -27.25 7.21
C MET A 205 -9.86 -27.01 6.76
N PHE A 206 -10.09 -26.78 5.46
CA PHE A 206 -11.40 -26.46 4.91
C PHE A 206 -11.86 -27.55 3.94
N LYS A 207 -12.54 -28.58 4.46
CA LYS A 207 -13.05 -29.69 3.64
C LYS A 207 -14.35 -29.30 2.93
N PRO A 208 -14.56 -29.71 1.66
CA PRO A 208 -15.83 -29.51 0.96
C PRO A 208 -16.99 -30.01 1.83
N ARG A 209 -18.06 -29.20 1.96
CA ARG A 209 -19.31 -29.70 2.54
C ARG A 209 -19.84 -30.84 1.66
N ALA A 210 -20.06 -32.00 2.28
CA ALA A 210 -20.67 -33.18 1.65
C ALA A 210 -22.15 -32.93 1.32
#